data_AF-A0A699R7Y0-F1
#
_entry.id   AF-A0A699R7Y0-F1
#
_cell.length_a   1.000
_cell.length_b   1.000
_cell.length_c   1.000
_cell.angle_alpha   90.00
_cell.angle_beta   90.00
_cell.angle_gamma   90.00
#
_symmetry.space_group_name_H-M   'P 1'
#
loop_
_entity.id
_entity.type
_entity.pdbx_description
1 polymer ?
#
loop_
_entity_poly.entity_id
_entity_poly.type
_entity_poly.pdbx_seq_one_letter_code
_entity_poly.pdbx_strand_id
1 'polypeptide(L)'
;MPLFKKELKVCEAKTVKFSVDKPPEVKLKDLPPHLEYAFLEDDNKLPVIIAKELGDEEKSALIKVLKYNKRAIAWKLSDIQGINPEFYTHKILMEEDYKPA
;
A
#
# COMPACT_ATOMS: atom_id res chain seq x y z
N MET A 1 -32.13 29.69 -4.21
CA MET A 1 -30.97 28.78 -4.07
C MET A 1 -30.00 29.36 -3.06
N PRO A 2 -29.81 28.74 -1.88
CA PRO A 2 -28.79 29.21 -0.94
C PRO A 2 -27.41 28.75 -1.41
N LEU A 3 -26.51 29.72 -1.57
CA LEU A 3 -25.09 29.53 -1.89
C LEU A 3 -24.37 29.08 -0.61
N PHE A 4 -24.01 27.80 -0.52
CA PHE A 4 -23.16 27.29 0.56
C PHE A 4 -21.74 27.86 0.41
N LYS A 5 -21.43 28.93 1.15
CA LYS A 5 -20.06 29.38 1.37
C LYS A 5 -19.40 28.40 2.34
N LYS A 6 -18.66 27.42 1.81
CA LYS A 6 -17.77 26.58 2.63
C LYS A 6 -16.49 27.37 2.89
N GLU A 7 -16.37 27.89 4.10
CA GLU A 7 -15.11 28.40 4.63
C GLU A 7 -14.15 27.22 4.81
N LEU A 8 -13.08 27.21 4.00
CA LEU A 8 -11.97 26.28 4.15
C LEU A 8 -11.17 26.67 5.41
N LYS A 9 -11.48 26.02 6.53
CA LYS A 9 -10.65 26.07 7.73
C LYS A 9 -9.37 25.29 7.41
N VAL A 10 -8.27 26.02 7.20
CA VAL A 10 -6.93 25.46 7.07
C VAL A 10 -6.60 24.76 8.38
N CYS A 11 -6.60 23.42 8.38
CA CYS A 11 -6.03 22.66 9.47
C CYS A 11 -4.51 22.84 9.37
N GLU A 12 -3.93 23.52 10.37
CA GLU A 12 -2.48 23.64 10.52
C GLU A 12 -1.84 22.26 10.40
N ALA A 13 -0.81 22.17 9.57
CA ALA A 13 -0.04 20.96 9.34
C ALA A 13 0.67 20.57 10.65
N LYS A 14 0.00 19.79 11.50
CA LYS A 14 0.66 19.02 12.54
C LYS A 14 1.63 18.10 11.81
N THR A 15 2.91 18.36 11.99
CA THR A 15 4.00 17.52 11.52
C THR A 15 3.86 16.18 12.23
N VAL A 16 3.08 15.27 11.64
CA VAL A 16 3.07 13.87 12.04
C VAL A 16 4.47 13.36 11.71
N LYS A 17 5.29 13.21 12.75
CA LYS A 17 6.57 12.51 12.64
C LYS A 17 6.24 11.08 12.24
N PHE A 18 6.19 10.79 10.94
CA PHE A 18 6.20 9.44 10.43
C PHE A 18 7.53 8.84 10.86
N SER A 19 7.51 7.99 11.89
CA SER A 19 8.67 7.21 12.29
C SER A 19 9.08 6.35 11.10
N VAL A 20 10.19 6.69 10.48
CA VAL A 20 10.93 5.82 9.56
C VAL A 20 11.74 4.88 10.44
N ASP A 21 11.08 3.96 11.13
CA ASP A 21 11.80 3.00 11.96
C ASP A 21 11.42 1.60 11.54
N LYS A 22 12.23 1.09 10.61
CA LYS A 22 12.18 -0.21 9.95
C LYS A 22 10.95 -0.52 9.08
N PRO A 23 11.15 -1.01 7.84
CA PRO A 23 10.07 -1.70 7.14
C PRO A 23 9.61 -2.88 8.02
N PRO A 24 8.29 -3.10 8.20
CA PRO A 24 7.80 -4.25 8.95
C PRO A 24 8.43 -5.52 8.36
N GLU A 25 8.91 -6.44 9.22
CA GLU A 25 9.36 -7.76 8.78
C GLU A 25 8.21 -8.39 8.00
N VAL A 26 8.37 -8.44 6.68
CA VAL A 26 7.34 -8.92 5.77
C VAL A 26 7.21 -10.42 6.00
N LYS A 27 6.28 -10.83 6.88
CA LYS A 27 5.84 -12.22 6.96
C LYS A 27 5.14 -12.54 5.64
N LEU A 28 5.86 -13.17 4.72
CA LEU A 28 5.32 -13.62 3.45
C LEU A 28 4.16 -14.57 3.74
N LYS A 29 3.05 -14.36 3.04
CA LYS A 29 1.88 -15.24 3.15
C LYS A 29 2.08 -16.46 2.27
N ASP A 30 1.44 -17.55 2.65
CA ASP A 30 1.34 -18.73 1.78
C ASP A 30 0.64 -18.34 0.48
N LEU A 31 1.25 -18.73 -0.64
CA LEU A 31 0.75 -18.44 -1.97
C LEU A 31 0.00 -19.66 -2.54
N PRO A 32 -1.01 -19.43 -3.40
CA PRO A 32 -1.59 -20.49 -4.18
C PRO A 32 -0.54 -21.09 -5.13
N PRO A 33 -0.69 -22.36 -5.55
CA PRO A 33 0.37 -23.14 -6.21
C PRO A 33 0.84 -22.60 -7.57
N HIS A 34 0.05 -21.74 -8.21
CA HIS A 34 0.36 -21.11 -9.50
C HIS A 34 1.16 -19.80 -9.35
N LEU A 35 1.40 -19.33 -8.13
CA LEU A 35 2.14 -18.12 -7.83
C LEU A 35 3.43 -18.42 -7.08
N GLU A 36 4.43 -17.57 -7.27
CA GLU A 36 5.69 -17.62 -6.53
C GLU A 36 6.17 -16.21 -6.19
N TYR A 37 7.02 -16.12 -5.17
CA TYR A 37 7.70 -14.87 -4.83
C TYR A 37 8.97 -14.71 -5.66
N ALA A 38 9.18 -13.50 -6.14
CA ALA A 38 10.46 -13.03 -6.64
C ALA A 38 10.85 -11.73 -5.92
N PHE A 39 12.14 -11.43 -5.88
CA PHE A 39 12.67 -10.31 -5.10
C PHE A 39 13.34 -9.28 -6.01
N LEU A 40 13.04 -8.02 -5.78
CA LEU A 40 13.63 -6.91 -6.54
C LEU A 40 14.96 -6.43 -5.97
N GLU A 41 15.32 -6.84 -4.75
CA GLU A 41 16.61 -6.59 -4.10
C GLU A 41 17.27 -7.90 -3.67
N ASP A 42 18.61 -7.87 -3.56
CA ASP A 42 19.42 -9.06 -3.27
C ASP A 42 19.29 -9.51 -1.79
N ASP A 43 18.77 -8.65 -0.91
CA ASP A 43 18.54 -8.92 0.53
C ASP A 43 17.16 -9.57 0.83
N ASN A 44 16.49 -10.18 -0.15
CA ASN A 44 15.09 -10.66 -0.03
C ASN A 44 14.09 -9.55 0.37
N LYS A 45 14.41 -8.31 0.05
CA LYS A 45 13.52 -7.15 0.25
C LYS A 45 12.66 -6.94 -0.98
N LEU A 46 11.50 -6.30 -0.77
CA LEU A 46 10.53 -5.97 -1.82
C LEU A 46 10.07 -7.22 -2.61
N PRO A 47 9.35 -8.14 -1.94
CA PRO A 47 8.77 -9.29 -2.61
C PRO A 47 7.73 -8.81 -3.63
N VAL A 48 7.78 -9.39 -4.82
CA VAL A 48 6.74 -9.32 -5.84
C VAL A 48 6.19 -10.72 -6.07
N ILE A 49 4.89 -10.83 -6.32
CA ILE A 49 4.24 -12.10 -6.62
C ILE A 49 4.14 -12.22 -8.14
N ILE A 50 4.68 -13.31 -8.68
CA ILE A 50 4.67 -13.59 -10.13
C ILE A 50 4.05 -14.96 -10.39
N ALA A 51 3.68 -15.22 -11.64
CA ALA A 51 3.20 -16.53 -12.04
C ALA A 51 4.36 -17.54 -12.07
N LYS A 52 4.16 -18.69 -11.41
CA LYS A 52 5.15 -19.77 -11.34
C LYS A 52 5.44 -20.40 -12.70
N GLU A 53 4.43 -20.39 -13.57
CA GLU A 53 4.45 -20.99 -14.91
C GLU A 53 5.30 -20.23 -15.94
N LEU A 54 5.77 -19.02 -15.60
CA LEU A 54 6.65 -18.26 -16.50
C LEU A 54 7.95 -19.02 -16.77
N GLY A 55 8.45 -18.94 -18.00
CA GLY A 55 9.78 -19.44 -18.34
C GLY A 55 10.87 -18.61 -17.64
N ASP A 56 12.04 -19.20 -17.39
CA ASP A 56 13.14 -18.53 -16.68
C ASP A 56 13.57 -17.21 -17.35
N GLU A 57 13.55 -17.17 -18.69
CA GLU A 57 13.89 -15.97 -19.44
C GLU A 57 12.82 -14.87 -19.31
N GLU A 58 11.54 -15.26 -19.29
CA GLU A 58 10.42 -14.34 -19.05
C GLU A 58 10.46 -13.77 -17.64
N LYS A 59 10.75 -14.63 -16.64
CA LYS A 59 10.94 -14.21 -15.25
C LYS A 59 12.09 -13.21 -15.14
N SER A 60 13.23 -13.50 -15.75
CA SER A 60 14.40 -12.61 -15.75
C SER A 60 14.08 -11.25 -16.40
N ALA A 61 13.44 -11.26 -17.57
CA ALA A 61 13.03 -10.06 -18.27
C ALA A 61 12.03 -9.22 -17.45
N LEU A 62 11.02 -9.87 -16.86
CA LEU A 62 10.04 -9.23 -15.98
C LEU A 62 10.72 -8.56 -14.78
N ILE A 63 11.57 -9.30 -14.06
CA ILE A 63 12.27 -8.78 -12.88
C ILE A 63 13.17 -7.61 -13.26
N LYS A 64 13.85 -7.65 -14.41
CA LYS A 64 14.65 -6.53 -14.91
C LYS A 64 13.80 -5.27 -15.13
N VAL A 65 12.63 -5.40 -15.76
CA VAL A 65 11.71 -4.28 -15.99
C VAL A 65 11.16 -3.74 -14.66
N LEU A 66 10.79 -4.61 -13.72
CA LEU A 66 10.30 -4.22 -12.40
C LEU A 66 11.40 -3.52 -11.56
N LYS A 67 12.64 -4.02 -11.61
CA LYS A 67 13.80 -3.37 -10.96
C LYS A 67 14.04 -1.97 -11.53
N TYR A 68 13.95 -1.80 -12.85
CA TYR A 68 14.09 -0.49 -13.51
C TYR A 68 12.97 0.48 -13.12
N ASN A 69 11.73 -0.01 -13.04
CA ASN A 69 10.54 0.80 -12.73
C ASN A 69 10.17 0.80 -11.24
N LYS A 70 11.10 0.46 -10.36
CA LYS A 70 10.86 0.30 -8.92
C LYS A 70 10.19 1.52 -8.27
N ARG A 71 10.51 2.74 -8.70
CA ARG A 71 9.87 3.98 -8.19
C ARG A 71 8.38 4.05 -8.50
N ALA A 72 7.95 3.49 -9.63
CA ALA A 72 6.56 3.44 -10.02
C ALA A 72 5.77 2.30 -9.33
N ILE A 73 6.44 1.39 -8.62
CA ILE A 73 5.82 0.24 -7.94
C ILE A 73 5.87 0.42 -6.42
N ALA A 74 6.94 1.03 -5.91
CA ALA A 74 7.15 1.34 -4.50
C ALA A 74 6.34 2.57 -4.03
N TRP A 75 5.08 2.69 -4.47
CA TRP A 75 4.18 3.74 -4.00
C TRP A 75 3.96 3.52 -2.51
N LYS A 76 4.56 4.37 -1.71
CA LYS A 76 4.26 4.44 -0.29
C LYS A 76 2.87 5.06 -0.18
N LEU A 77 2.10 4.68 0.83
CA LEU A 77 0.80 5.31 1.13
C LEU A 77 0.89 6.85 1.19
N SER A 78 2.05 7.39 1.56
CA SER A 78 2.35 8.82 1.57
C SER A 78 2.42 9.48 0.19
N ASP A 79 2.66 8.70 -0.87
CA ASP A 79 2.77 9.20 -2.24
C ASP A 79 1.38 9.39 -2.89
N ILE A 80 0.32 8.85 -2.27
CA ILE A 80 -1.06 9.03 -2.73
C ILE A 80 -1.61 10.34 -2.17
N GLN A 81 -1.43 11.43 -2.92
CA GLN A 81 -1.94 12.75 -2.57
C GLN A 81 -3.47 12.71 -2.39
N GLY A 82 -3.95 13.02 -1.18
CA GLY A 82 -5.39 13.00 -0.83
C GLY A 82 -5.85 11.80 -0.01
N ILE A 83 -5.00 10.78 0.20
CA ILE A 83 -5.25 9.73 1.19
C ILE A 83 -4.53 10.11 2.49
N ASN A 84 -5.26 10.73 3.42
CA ASN A 84 -4.75 10.91 4.78
C ASN A 84 -5.29 9.77 5.67
N PRO A 85 -4.42 8.88 6.21
CA PRO A 85 -4.83 7.79 7.10
C PRO A 85 -5.68 8.22 8.30
N GLU A 86 -5.52 9.46 8.81
CA GLU A 86 -6.36 10.00 9.89
C GLU A 86 -7.85 10.11 9.49
N PHE A 87 -8.13 10.32 8.20
CA PHE A 87 -9.49 10.48 7.69
C PHE A 87 -10.13 9.17 7.21
N TYR A 88 -9.37 8.08 7.09
CA TYR A 88 -9.86 6.76 6.68
C TYR A 88 -10.14 5.83 7.87
N THR A 89 -10.41 6.38 9.05
CA THR A 89 -11.19 5.65 10.04
C THR A 89 -12.63 5.62 9.54
N HIS A 90 -12.97 4.57 8.77
CA HIS A 90 -14.37 4.25 8.48
C HIS A 90 -15.06 3.93 9.81
N LYS A 91 -15.58 4.97 10.46
CA LYS A 91 -16.37 4.84 11.68
C LYS A 91 -17.76 4.42 11.25
N ILE A 92 -17.98 3.11 11.16
CA ILE A 92 -19.32 2.57 11.00
C ILE A 92 -20.06 2.88 12.31
N LEU A 93 -20.95 3.86 12.27
CA LEU A 93 -21.84 4.14 13.39
C LEU A 93 -22.85 2.99 13.46
N MET A 94 -22.76 2.19 14.51
CA MET A 94 -23.81 1.24 14.89
C MET A 94 -24.63 1.84 16.04
N GLU A 95 -25.92 1.56 16.06
CA GLU A 95 -26.77 1.89 17.21
C GLU A 95 -26.29 1.11 18.45
N GLU A 96 -26.43 1.69 19.65
CA GLU A 96 -25.93 1.09 20.91
C GLU A 96 -26.50 -0.32 21.18
N ASP A 97 -27.66 -0.63 20.59
CA ASP A 97 -28.36 -1.90 20.75
C ASP A 97 -28.17 -2.89 19.58
N TYR A 98 -27.33 -2.55 18.60
CA TYR A 98 -27.11 -3.42 17.44
C TYR A 98 -26.36 -4.69 17.86
N LYS A 99 -27.02 -5.84 17.70
CA LYS A 99 -26.41 -7.16 17.87
C LYS A 99 -26.13 -7.76 16.50
N PRO A 100 -24.86 -8.08 16.17
CA PRO A 100 -24.58 -8.88 14.98
C PRO A 100 -25.22 -10.26 15.14
N ALA A 101 -25.77 -10.78 14.06
CA ALA A 101 -26.39 -12.10 13.98
C ALA A 101 -25.35 -13.23 14.16
#